data_AF-A0A7L1KMV4-F1
#
_entry.id   AF-A0A7L1KMV4-F1
#
_cell.length_a   1.000
_cell.length_b   1.000
_cell.length_c   1.000
_cell.angle_alpha   90.00
_cell.angle_beta   90.00
_cell.angle_gamma   90.00
#
_symmetry.space_group_name_H-M   'P 1'
#
loop_
_entity.id
_entity.type
_entity.pdbx_description
1 polymer ?
#
loop_
_entity_poly.entity_id
_entity_poly.type
_entity_poly.pdbx_seq_one_letter_code
_entity_poly.pdbx_strand_id
1 'polypeptide(L)'
;PLLLAGLGLGLGGEPEPEPAAPSGAQCLEHDCFGIFWAARPFAEASAACERGGGHLMTVRSTVAEDAIALLLQNRSGRLWLGLRLPQLCTDPAQRLRGFQWVTGDRRTDYSNWAPSGRRCGQRCVTVSRELRWEERGCEAPADGFLCEYSYGGSCPRLPPADGLPVTYATPFGARGGDFLALPPRSTAAIPALGLELRCDEEGDGGGLRWGRAAPGAWPCRLANGGCEGACGEAGGRPRCSCPDGKVLGPDGRSCSSPCAGAPCQHHCVVAGTSFLCMCESGYRLAADGSSCEDDDDCAVLPKLCEQVCVNTEGGFECRCHSGYEMVEGRCRPVSRCYEAPCEQQCEDVPGGYRCGCFPGYAVNPQAPTRCVLHCNRSQCPAKCDPHSLSCECPEGFLLDGDADSAQVCVDIDECDMNFCQHNCTNHPGGYECYCRAGYRPLDKNHCVKILEEDGEGAFSGDFGPGPQTPIPSRTPPKAEHLHPGALVGITVGVLSAALALLALGYHLAKKRCKSPASMDYKCSSPHEKEMGLQPVASGCAT
;
A
#
# COMPACT_ATOMS: atom_id res chain seq x y z
N PRO A 1 -29.42 63.20 -26.21
CA PRO A 1 -29.34 62.55 -24.88
C PRO A 1 -27.89 62.62 -24.36
N LEU A 2 -27.73 63.18 -23.16
CA LEU A 2 -26.48 63.71 -22.59
C LEU A 2 -25.31 62.71 -22.51
N LEU A 3 -24.12 63.19 -22.88
CA LEU A 3 -22.83 62.66 -22.42
C LEU A 3 -22.59 63.10 -20.97
N LEU A 4 -22.37 62.15 -20.07
CA LEU A 4 -21.83 62.37 -18.73
C LEU A 4 -20.36 61.96 -18.71
N ALA A 5 -19.47 62.97 -18.74
CA ALA A 5 -18.05 62.81 -18.49
C ALA A 5 -17.83 62.70 -16.97
N GLY A 6 -17.44 61.50 -16.52
CA GLY A 6 -16.93 61.30 -15.15
C GLY A 6 -15.47 61.75 -15.08
N LEU A 7 -15.24 62.91 -14.48
CA LEU A 7 -13.92 63.34 -14.02
C LEU A 7 -13.51 62.46 -12.82
N GLY A 8 -12.80 61.37 -13.11
CA GLY A 8 -12.07 60.61 -12.09
C GLY A 8 -10.85 61.44 -11.65
N LEU A 9 -11.00 62.16 -10.53
CA LEU A 9 -9.87 62.66 -9.76
C LEU A 9 -9.09 61.44 -9.25
N GLY A 10 -8.04 61.07 -9.98
CA GLY A 10 -7.01 60.17 -9.49
C GLY A 10 -6.32 60.83 -8.31
N LEU A 11 -6.75 60.47 -7.09
CA LEU A 11 -5.95 60.63 -5.90
C LEU A 11 -4.71 59.76 -6.10
N GLY A 12 -3.63 60.39 -6.56
CA GLY A 12 -2.29 59.82 -6.40
C GLY A 12 -2.06 59.66 -4.91
N GLY A 13 -2.20 58.42 -4.42
CA GLY A 13 -1.69 58.07 -3.11
C GLY A 13 -0.21 58.39 -3.09
N GLU A 14 0.19 59.33 -2.24
CA GLU A 14 1.59 59.46 -1.86
C GLU A 14 2.11 58.06 -1.48
N PRO A 15 3.30 57.65 -1.94
CA PRO A 15 3.88 56.40 -1.47
C PRO A 15 3.93 56.44 0.05
N GLU A 16 3.42 55.40 0.71
CA GLU A 16 3.55 55.27 2.17
C GLU A 16 5.02 55.51 2.54
N PRO A 17 5.30 56.37 3.55
CA PRO A 17 6.67 56.64 3.94
C PRO A 17 7.35 55.33 4.34
N GLU A 18 8.50 55.03 3.73
CA GLU A 18 9.30 53.86 4.07
C GLU A 18 9.44 53.72 5.60
N PRO A 19 9.37 52.50 6.15
CA PRO A 19 9.52 52.30 7.59
C PRO A 19 10.85 52.90 8.03
N ALA A 20 10.80 53.78 9.04
CA ALA A 20 11.99 54.40 9.58
C ALA A 20 12.99 53.31 9.98
N ALA A 21 14.27 53.49 9.65
CA ALA A 21 15.30 52.52 10.01
C ALA A 21 15.54 52.54 11.53
N PRO A 22 15.71 51.36 12.18
CA PRO A 22 16.09 51.31 13.59
C PRO A 22 17.47 51.91 13.79
N SER A 23 17.67 52.55 14.95
CA SER A 23 18.98 53.08 15.35
C SER A 23 19.99 51.99 15.69
N GLY A 24 19.52 50.80 16.01
CA GLY A 24 20.30 49.59 16.23
C GLY A 24 19.41 48.36 16.13
N ALA A 25 19.97 47.24 15.74
CA ALA A 25 19.23 45.99 15.65
C ALA A 25 20.11 44.80 16.02
N GLN A 26 19.50 43.80 16.66
CA GLN A 26 20.13 42.55 17.04
C GLN A 26 19.20 41.40 16.64
N CYS A 27 19.71 40.45 15.87
CA CYS A 27 18.97 39.26 15.46
C CYS A 27 19.58 38.02 16.10
N LEU A 28 18.73 37.18 16.67
CA LEU A 28 19.08 35.95 17.38
C LEU A 28 18.12 34.85 16.93
N GLU A 29 18.67 33.81 16.30
CA GLU A 29 17.91 32.64 15.81
C GLU A 29 16.73 32.99 14.90
N HIS A 30 15.52 33.09 15.46
CA HIS A 30 14.24 33.31 14.80
C HIS A 30 13.63 34.68 15.09
N ASP A 31 14.28 35.49 15.93
CA ASP A 31 13.79 36.79 16.36
C ASP A 31 14.81 37.89 16.07
N CYS A 32 14.30 39.07 15.72
CA CYS A 32 15.08 40.29 15.56
C CYS A 32 14.50 41.38 16.44
N PHE A 33 15.37 42.13 17.10
CA PHE A 33 15.03 43.23 17.98
C PHE A 33 15.57 44.53 17.40
N GLY A 34 14.74 45.56 17.33
CA GLY A 34 15.11 46.88 16.82
C GLY A 34 14.86 47.97 17.87
N ILE A 35 15.82 48.90 18.02
CA ILE A 35 15.67 50.07 18.90
C ILE A 35 15.44 51.34 18.09
N PHE A 36 14.44 52.11 18.50
CA PHE A 36 14.05 53.37 17.87
C PHE A 36 14.09 54.51 18.88
N TRP A 37 15.00 55.46 18.70
CA TRP A 37 15.09 56.68 19.52
C TRP A 37 14.19 57.78 18.96
N ALA A 38 12.88 57.54 18.97
CA ALA A 38 11.87 58.48 18.51
C ALA A 38 10.79 58.67 19.57
N ALA A 39 10.63 59.90 20.05
CA ALA A 39 9.69 60.20 21.11
C ALA A 39 8.24 60.11 20.63
N ARG A 40 7.52 59.07 21.06
CA ARG A 40 6.15 58.78 20.61
C ARG A 40 5.26 58.25 21.74
N PRO A 41 3.93 58.49 21.70
CA PRO A 41 2.96 57.77 22.51
C PRO A 41 2.95 56.27 22.20
N PHE A 42 2.43 55.46 23.12
CA PHE A 42 2.44 54.01 23.00
C PHE A 42 1.74 53.50 21.72
N ALA A 43 0.59 54.08 21.37
CA ALA A 43 -0.18 53.66 20.20
C ALA A 43 0.58 53.88 18.89
N GLU A 44 1.24 55.05 18.75
CA GLU A 44 2.06 55.36 17.57
C GLU A 44 3.34 54.51 17.51
N ALA A 45 3.92 54.18 18.66
CA ALA A 45 5.05 53.27 18.76
C ALA A 45 4.67 51.83 18.33
N SER A 46 3.50 51.34 18.78
CA SER A 46 2.94 50.04 18.33
C SER A 46 2.73 50.01 16.82
N ALA A 47 2.04 51.02 16.28
CA ALA A 47 1.81 51.14 14.85
C ALA A 47 3.11 51.24 14.04
N ALA A 48 4.18 51.82 14.60
CA ALA A 48 5.48 51.87 13.95
C ALA A 48 6.13 50.48 13.82
N CYS A 49 6.08 49.65 14.86
CA CYS A 49 6.57 48.27 14.79
C CYS A 49 5.73 47.41 13.84
N GLU A 50 4.41 47.59 13.86
CA GLU A 50 3.45 46.86 12.99
C GLU A 50 3.68 47.15 11.51
N ARG A 51 3.99 48.39 11.13
CA ARG A 51 4.36 48.74 9.74
C ARG A 51 5.64 48.05 9.26
N GLY A 52 6.56 47.73 10.17
CA GLY A 52 7.75 46.94 9.86
C GLY A 52 7.53 45.43 9.82
N GLY A 53 6.28 44.96 10.02
CA GLY A 53 5.94 43.54 10.10
C GLY A 53 6.23 42.87 11.45
N GLY A 54 6.35 43.65 12.52
CA GLY A 54 6.60 43.16 13.87
C GLY A 54 5.62 43.74 14.89
N HIS A 55 5.99 43.72 16.17
CA HIS A 55 5.23 44.34 17.24
C HIS A 55 6.15 44.94 18.29
N LEU A 56 5.61 45.71 19.25
CA LEU A 56 6.40 46.16 20.40
C LEU A 56 6.95 44.94 21.16
N MET A 57 8.21 45.02 21.54
CA MET A 57 8.98 43.90 22.07
C MET A 57 8.33 43.26 23.30
N THR A 58 8.25 41.93 23.29
CA THR A 58 7.73 41.11 24.38
C THR A 58 8.87 40.45 25.16
N VAL A 59 9.26 41.05 26.27
CA VAL A 59 10.39 40.56 27.08
C VAL A 59 9.95 39.39 27.96
N ARG A 60 10.05 38.17 27.41
CA ARG A 60 9.58 36.93 28.05
C ARG A 60 10.67 36.09 28.70
N SER A 61 11.94 36.35 28.36
CA SER A 61 13.11 35.58 28.78
C SER A 61 14.29 36.49 29.11
N THR A 62 15.31 35.94 29.78
CA THR A 62 16.59 36.64 30.01
C THR A 62 17.32 36.92 28.71
N VAL A 63 17.15 36.09 27.67
CA VAL A 63 17.74 36.32 26.33
C VAL A 63 17.19 37.60 25.71
N ALA A 64 15.88 37.84 25.83
CA ALA A 64 15.26 39.08 25.36
C ALA A 64 15.75 40.30 26.17
N GLU A 65 15.99 40.15 27.48
CA GLU A 65 16.61 41.20 28.29
C GLU A 65 18.05 41.50 27.84
N ASP A 66 18.88 40.46 27.63
CA ASP A 66 20.26 40.61 27.17
C ASP A 66 20.32 41.33 25.82
N ALA A 67 19.37 41.06 24.91
CA ALA A 67 19.23 41.80 23.66
C ALA A 67 18.98 43.30 23.89
N ILE A 68 18.16 43.68 24.87
CA ILE A 68 17.94 45.09 25.23
C ILE A 68 19.23 45.71 25.77
N ALA A 69 19.95 45.00 26.64
CA ALA A 69 21.22 45.47 27.18
C ALA A 69 22.25 45.75 26.07
N LEU A 70 22.33 44.86 25.08
CA LEU A 70 23.18 45.02 23.89
C LEU A 70 22.74 46.18 23.00
N LEU A 71 21.44 46.44 22.86
CA LEU A 71 20.91 47.53 22.01
C LEU A 71 21.04 48.91 22.63
N LEU A 72 21.03 49.02 23.96
CA LEU A 72 21.12 50.31 24.65
C LEU A 72 22.49 50.98 24.45
N GLN A 73 23.58 50.22 24.20
CA GLN A 73 24.94 50.70 23.86
C GLN A 73 25.34 52.05 24.48
N ASN A 74 25.13 52.19 25.80
CA ASN A 74 25.48 53.35 26.62
C ASN A 74 24.55 54.60 26.53
N ARG A 75 23.42 54.52 25.83
CA ARG A 75 22.37 55.55 25.85
C ARG A 75 21.41 55.34 27.01
N SER A 76 20.99 56.43 27.63
CA SER A 76 19.97 56.43 28.69
C SER A 76 18.66 56.98 28.16
N GLY A 77 17.57 56.27 28.40
CA GLY A 77 16.22 56.72 28.13
C GLY A 77 15.22 55.64 28.50
N ARG A 78 13.93 55.99 28.44
CA ARG A 78 12.83 55.08 28.71
C ARG A 78 12.25 54.62 27.39
N LEU A 79 12.29 53.31 27.16
CA LEU A 79 11.83 52.71 25.90
C LEU A 79 10.53 51.95 26.13
N TRP A 80 9.54 52.14 25.27
CA TRP A 80 8.31 51.34 25.34
C TRP A 80 8.58 49.84 25.14
N LEU A 81 7.97 49.05 26.02
CA LEU A 81 7.80 47.60 25.86
C LEU A 81 6.36 47.30 25.43
N GLY A 82 6.13 46.13 24.84
CA GLY A 82 4.81 45.70 24.37
C GLY A 82 3.82 45.30 25.47
N LEU A 83 3.76 46.03 26.60
CA LEU A 83 2.81 45.78 27.70
C LEU A 83 1.80 46.90 27.83
N ARG A 84 0.51 46.54 27.77
CA ARG A 84 -0.61 47.45 28.00
C ARG A 84 -1.55 46.90 29.06
N LEU A 85 -2.12 47.76 29.89
CA LEU A 85 -3.10 47.38 30.90
C LEU A 85 -4.52 47.48 30.34
N PRO A 86 -5.25 46.35 30.15
CA PRO A 86 -6.65 46.38 29.75
C PRO A 86 -7.55 46.78 30.93
N GLN A 87 -7.90 48.08 31.01
CA GLN A 87 -9.03 48.66 31.78
C GLN A 87 -9.23 48.10 33.20
N LEU A 88 -8.18 48.11 34.04
CA LEU A 88 -8.23 47.84 35.48
C LEU A 88 -7.05 48.52 36.19
N CYS A 89 -7.04 48.48 37.53
CA CYS A 89 -5.88 48.87 38.33
C CYS A 89 -4.80 47.78 38.32
N THR A 90 -3.54 48.18 38.46
CA THR A 90 -2.43 47.24 38.59
C THR A 90 -2.56 46.40 39.87
N ASP A 91 -2.15 45.14 39.79
CA ASP A 91 -2.14 44.20 40.92
C ASP A 91 -0.70 43.72 41.20
N PRO A 92 0.03 44.34 42.13
CA PRO A 92 1.42 43.97 42.44
C PRO A 92 1.62 42.51 42.84
N ALA A 93 0.58 41.78 43.23
CA ALA A 93 0.67 40.35 43.57
C ALA A 93 0.85 39.45 42.33
N GLN A 94 0.47 39.94 41.14
CA GLN A 94 0.59 39.19 39.89
C GLN A 94 1.94 39.49 39.19
N ARG A 95 2.53 38.47 38.53
CA ARG A 95 3.83 38.60 37.85
C ARG A 95 3.87 39.71 36.80
N LEU A 96 2.81 39.86 35.99
CA LEU A 96 2.65 40.96 35.03
C LEU A 96 1.80 42.12 35.56
N ARG A 97 1.44 42.10 36.84
CA ARG A 97 0.64 43.15 37.49
C ARG A 97 -0.69 43.50 36.81
N GLY A 98 -1.28 42.54 36.10
CA GLY A 98 -2.51 42.71 35.32
C GLY A 98 -2.32 43.19 33.88
N PHE A 99 -1.09 43.52 33.47
CA PHE A 99 -0.77 43.89 32.09
C PHE A 99 -0.88 42.67 31.14
N GLN A 100 -1.10 42.99 29.88
CA GLN A 100 -1.19 42.04 28.77
C GLN A 100 -0.20 42.46 27.68
N TRP A 101 0.43 41.48 27.03
CA TRP A 101 1.29 41.75 25.90
C TRP A 101 0.47 42.25 24.70
N VAL A 102 1.09 43.05 23.82
CA VAL A 102 0.46 43.50 22.56
C VAL A 102 0.06 42.35 21.65
N THR A 103 0.68 41.18 21.81
CA THR A 103 0.30 39.90 21.17
C THR A 103 -0.99 39.29 21.71
N GLY A 104 -1.58 39.85 22.77
CA GLY A 104 -2.86 39.43 23.34
C GLY A 104 -2.79 38.35 24.41
N ASP A 105 -1.61 37.84 24.79
CA ASP A 105 -1.46 36.88 25.88
C ASP A 105 -0.89 37.53 27.16
N ARG A 106 -0.93 36.78 28.27
CA ARG A 106 -0.40 37.19 29.58
C ARG A 106 0.73 36.28 30.06
N ARG A 107 1.33 35.49 29.17
CA ARG A 107 2.36 34.52 29.55
C ARG A 107 3.70 35.24 29.63
N THR A 108 4.39 35.09 30.76
CA THR A 108 5.78 35.52 30.88
C THR A 108 6.49 34.67 31.93
N ASP A 109 7.72 34.29 31.61
CA ASP A 109 8.63 33.63 32.55
C ASP A 109 9.58 34.62 33.21
N TYR A 110 9.62 35.85 32.68
CA TYR A 110 10.50 36.91 33.13
C TYR A 110 9.74 38.21 33.44
N SER A 111 10.13 38.92 34.50
CA SER A 111 9.73 40.31 34.75
C SER A 111 10.69 41.03 35.69
N ASN A 112 10.94 42.33 35.45
CA ASN A 112 11.93 43.11 36.20
C ASN A 112 11.36 44.47 36.68
N TRP A 113 10.22 44.44 37.37
CA TRP A 113 9.49 45.64 37.75
C TRP A 113 10.23 46.56 38.72
N ALA A 114 10.27 47.86 38.43
CA ALA A 114 10.62 48.87 39.40
C ALA A 114 9.64 48.87 40.59
N PRO A 115 10.08 49.31 41.79
CA PRO A 115 9.17 49.49 42.93
C PRO A 115 8.07 50.51 42.59
N SER A 116 6.81 50.09 42.61
CA SER A 116 5.64 50.96 42.42
C SER A 116 4.44 50.41 43.18
N GLY A 117 3.56 51.31 43.64
CA GLY A 117 2.29 50.95 44.28
C GLY A 117 1.16 50.74 43.28
N ARG A 118 -0.05 50.47 43.77
CA ARG A 118 -1.24 50.32 42.94
C ARG A 118 -1.51 51.61 42.12
N ARG A 119 -1.72 51.45 40.82
CA ARG A 119 -2.04 52.53 39.87
C ARG A 119 -3.23 52.12 39.02
N CYS A 120 -4.15 53.04 38.76
CA CYS A 120 -5.31 52.80 37.92
C CYS A 120 -5.26 53.68 36.65
N GLY A 121 -6.02 53.29 35.63
CA GLY A 121 -6.13 53.99 34.34
C GLY A 121 -5.36 53.28 33.21
N GLN A 122 -5.33 53.89 32.02
CA GLN A 122 -4.56 53.36 30.89
C GLN A 122 -3.06 53.49 31.16
N ARG A 123 -2.44 52.34 31.45
CA ARG A 123 -1.01 52.24 31.78
C ARG A 123 -0.30 51.38 30.74
N CYS A 124 0.91 51.80 30.43
CA CYS A 124 1.85 51.13 29.54
C CYS A 124 3.21 51.05 30.26
N VAL A 125 4.13 50.23 29.75
CA VAL A 125 5.39 49.94 30.45
C VAL A 125 6.58 50.40 29.63
N THR A 126 7.50 51.10 30.28
CA THR A 126 8.82 51.41 29.70
C THR A 126 9.93 50.66 30.42
N VAL A 127 11.02 50.35 29.73
CA VAL A 127 12.26 49.84 30.32
C VAL A 127 13.27 50.97 30.52
N SER A 128 13.89 51.04 31.70
CA SER A 128 14.98 51.98 32.01
C SER A 128 16.35 51.44 31.55
N ARG A 129 17.40 52.24 31.72
CA ARG A 129 18.79 51.82 31.44
C ARG A 129 19.23 50.64 32.31
N GLU A 130 18.75 50.56 33.54
CA GLU A 130 19.00 49.49 34.50
C GLU A 130 18.09 48.27 34.26
N LEU A 131 17.45 48.21 33.08
CA LEU A 131 16.55 47.14 32.65
C LEU A 131 15.29 47.00 33.52
N ARG A 132 14.97 48.02 34.33
CA ARG A 132 13.80 48.03 35.22
C ARG A 132 12.55 48.47 34.46
N TRP A 133 11.45 47.75 34.69
CA TRP A 133 10.16 48.02 34.07
C TRP A 133 9.38 49.04 34.90
N GLU A 134 9.06 50.18 34.28
CA GLU A 134 8.38 51.31 34.90
C GLU A 134 7.00 51.53 34.30
N GLU A 135 5.99 51.71 35.16
CA GLU A 135 4.61 52.00 34.75
C GLU A 135 4.44 53.47 34.38
N ARG A 136 3.94 53.74 33.18
CA ARG A 136 3.69 55.10 32.67
C ARG A 136 2.31 55.21 32.02
N GLY A 137 1.83 56.44 31.81
CA GLY A 137 0.60 56.69 31.04
C GLY A 137 0.89 56.50 29.54
N CYS A 138 0.01 55.81 28.82
CA CYS A 138 0.22 55.45 27.42
C CYS A 138 0.27 56.66 26.47
N GLU A 139 -0.40 57.76 26.83
CA GLU A 139 -0.47 58.99 26.04
C GLU A 139 0.79 59.85 26.13
N ALA A 140 1.54 59.76 27.23
CA ALA A 140 2.74 60.55 27.42
C ALA A 140 3.90 59.93 26.63
N PRO A 141 4.58 60.66 25.73
CA PRO A 141 5.63 60.07 24.92
C PRO A 141 6.79 59.54 25.79
N ALA A 142 7.33 58.38 25.41
CA ALA A 142 8.59 57.88 25.95
C ALA A 142 9.75 58.29 25.03
N ASP A 143 11.00 58.13 25.47
CA ASP A 143 12.19 58.56 24.72
C ASP A 143 12.44 57.71 23.46
N GLY A 144 11.86 56.51 23.42
CA GLY A 144 11.93 55.60 22.29
C GLY A 144 11.07 54.35 22.50
N PHE A 145 11.27 53.35 21.64
CA PHE A 145 10.56 52.08 21.71
C PHE A 145 11.39 50.92 21.14
N LEU A 146 11.06 49.70 21.56
CA LEU A 146 11.69 48.47 21.11
C LEU A 146 10.69 47.66 20.30
N CYS A 147 11.09 47.22 19.11
CA CYS A 147 10.30 46.33 18.27
C CYS A 147 10.92 44.92 18.24
N GLU A 148 10.07 43.92 18.11
CA GLU A 148 10.40 42.51 17.93
C GLU A 148 9.78 42.01 16.61
N TYR A 149 10.56 41.24 15.85
CA TYR A 149 10.21 40.68 14.55
C TYR A 149 10.55 39.19 14.55
N SER A 150 9.53 38.33 14.47
CA SER A 150 9.71 36.87 14.44
C SER A 150 9.61 36.31 13.02
N TYR A 151 10.42 35.32 12.68
CA TYR A 151 10.51 34.73 11.35
C TYR A 151 10.77 33.21 11.36
N GLY A 152 10.32 32.51 10.31
CA GLY A 152 10.37 31.05 10.22
C GLY A 152 11.75 30.45 9.90
N GLY A 153 12.72 31.25 9.48
CA GLY A 153 14.07 30.76 9.14
C GLY A 153 15.08 31.88 8.92
N SER A 154 16.37 31.56 9.01
CA SER A 154 17.45 32.52 8.79
C SER A 154 18.16 32.28 7.45
N CYS A 155 18.42 33.35 6.72
CA CYS A 155 19.27 33.32 5.53
C CYS A 155 20.71 32.94 5.90
N PRO A 156 21.38 32.14 5.06
CA PRO A 156 22.76 31.73 5.33
C PRO A 156 23.68 32.95 5.30
N ARG A 157 24.59 33.07 6.26
CA ARG A 157 25.57 34.17 6.25
C ARG A 157 26.56 33.93 5.10
N LEU A 158 26.80 34.96 4.28
CA LEU A 158 27.79 34.87 3.23
C LEU A 158 29.19 34.80 3.89
N PRO A 159 30.06 33.89 3.43
CA PRO A 159 31.42 33.82 3.95
C PRO A 159 32.10 35.18 3.73
N PRO A 160 32.96 35.64 4.65
CA PRO A 160 33.80 36.79 4.42
C PRO A 160 34.84 36.40 3.36
N ALA A 161 34.44 36.40 2.10
CA ALA A 161 35.30 36.06 0.98
C ALA A 161 36.45 37.07 0.95
N ASP A 162 37.67 36.63 1.25
CA ASP A 162 38.91 37.39 1.09
C ASP A 162 38.90 38.81 1.71
N GLY A 163 38.16 39.03 2.81
CA GLY A 163 38.09 40.34 3.49
C GLY A 163 37.19 41.38 2.81
N LEU A 164 36.31 40.98 1.89
CA LEU A 164 35.32 41.88 1.29
C LEU A 164 34.20 42.21 2.30
N PRO A 165 33.96 43.50 2.63
CA PRO A 165 32.91 43.88 3.55
C PRO A 165 31.53 43.64 2.90
N VAL A 166 30.73 42.77 3.51
CA VAL A 166 29.33 42.54 3.14
C VAL A 166 28.45 43.38 4.06
N THR A 167 27.58 44.20 3.47
CA THR A 167 26.58 44.96 4.22
C THR A 167 25.23 44.31 4.02
N TYR A 168 24.62 43.83 5.10
CA TYR A 168 23.28 43.28 5.07
C TYR A 168 22.26 44.38 5.37
N ALA A 169 21.09 44.30 4.73
CA ALA A 169 19.91 45.09 5.07
C ALA A 169 18.73 44.16 5.33
N THR A 170 18.04 44.35 6.45
CA THR A 170 16.87 43.56 6.82
C THR A 170 15.58 44.17 6.25
N PRO A 171 14.48 43.41 6.14
CA PRO A 171 13.19 43.92 5.65
C PRO A 171 12.61 45.07 6.49
N PHE A 172 12.94 45.11 7.78
CA PHE A 172 12.52 46.17 8.70
C PHE A 172 13.50 47.36 8.72
N GLY A 173 14.44 47.43 7.77
CA GLY A 173 15.28 48.60 7.51
C GLY A 173 16.60 48.67 8.29
N ALA A 174 16.94 47.68 9.11
CA ALA A 174 18.24 47.66 9.79
C ALA A 174 19.37 47.36 8.79
N ARG A 175 20.54 47.99 8.98
CA ARG A 175 21.73 47.79 8.13
C ARG A 175 22.98 47.52 8.97
N GLY A 176 23.82 46.59 8.54
CA GLY A 176 25.03 46.20 9.28
C GLY A 176 25.73 44.96 8.71
N GLY A 177 26.96 44.70 9.14
CA GLY A 177 27.76 43.52 8.72
C GLY A 177 27.76 42.35 9.70
N ASP A 178 27.36 42.59 10.95
CA ASP A 178 27.59 41.69 12.09
C ASP A 178 26.32 40.99 12.60
N PHE A 179 25.30 40.86 11.76
CA PHE A 179 24.10 40.10 12.11
C PHE A 179 24.44 38.62 12.31
N LEU A 180 23.96 38.05 13.42
CA LEU A 180 24.08 36.61 13.73
C LEU A 180 23.03 35.77 13.00
N ALA A 181 21.84 36.34 12.83
CA ALA A 181 20.74 35.76 12.06
C ALA A 181 20.20 36.82 11.08
N LEU A 182 19.70 36.37 9.94
CA LEU A 182 19.21 37.24 8.87
C LEU A 182 17.79 36.81 8.49
N PRO A 183 16.77 37.65 8.67
CA PRO A 183 15.40 37.29 8.32
C PRO A 183 15.23 37.08 6.81
N PRO A 184 14.20 36.34 6.37
CA PRO A 184 13.85 36.21 4.95
C PRO A 184 13.64 37.58 4.31
N ARG A 185 13.91 37.72 3.01
CA ARG A 185 13.88 38.99 2.27
C ARG A 185 14.97 39.99 2.65
N SER A 186 15.96 39.59 3.44
CA SER A 186 17.17 40.41 3.64
C SER A 186 17.95 40.55 2.33
N THR A 187 18.60 41.70 2.15
CA THR A 187 19.53 41.94 1.05
C THR A 187 20.97 41.97 1.55
N ALA A 188 21.90 41.55 0.70
CA ALA A 188 23.34 41.62 0.94
C ALA A 188 24.00 42.42 -0.19
N ALA A 189 24.61 43.54 0.18
CA ALA A 189 25.35 44.39 -0.74
C ALA A 189 26.86 44.15 -0.58
N ILE A 190 27.54 43.91 -1.70
CA ILE A 190 29.00 43.75 -1.80
C ILE A 190 29.52 44.79 -2.80
N PRO A 191 29.79 46.03 -2.34
CA PRO A 191 30.12 47.15 -3.22
C PRO A 191 31.36 46.91 -4.08
N ALA A 192 32.38 46.22 -3.54
CA ALA A 192 33.61 45.91 -4.25
C ALA A 192 33.41 45.05 -5.51
N LEU A 193 32.30 44.29 -5.57
CA LEU A 193 31.93 43.45 -6.70
C LEU A 193 30.74 44.02 -7.49
N GLY A 194 30.16 45.15 -7.05
CA GLY A 194 28.92 45.67 -7.60
C GLY A 194 27.76 44.68 -7.51
N LEU A 195 27.74 43.83 -6.48
CA LEU A 195 26.75 42.77 -6.30
C LEU A 195 25.73 43.15 -5.23
N GLU A 196 24.45 42.99 -5.56
CA GLU A 196 23.34 43.06 -4.63
C GLU A 196 22.56 41.75 -4.72
N LEU A 197 22.48 41.03 -3.61
CA LEU A 197 21.81 39.76 -3.47
C LEU A 197 20.58 39.93 -2.59
N ARG A 198 19.55 39.15 -2.84
CA ARG A 198 18.33 39.08 -2.03
C ARG A 198 18.11 37.64 -1.62
N CYS A 199 17.78 37.44 -0.36
CA CYS A 199 17.47 36.13 0.17
C CYS A 199 15.96 35.90 0.14
N ASP A 200 15.50 34.88 -0.58
CA ASP A 200 14.09 34.50 -0.65
C ASP A 200 13.95 32.98 -0.45
N GLU A 201 12.73 32.52 -0.15
CA GLU A 201 12.39 31.09 -0.06
C GLU A 201 12.29 30.48 -1.46
N GLU A 202 12.80 29.27 -1.62
CA GLU A 202 12.80 28.58 -2.91
C GLU A 202 11.83 27.40 -2.93
N GLY A 203 10.71 27.55 -3.64
CA GLY A 203 9.78 26.47 -3.97
C GLY A 203 9.19 25.72 -2.76
N ASP A 204 8.44 24.67 -3.05
CA ASP A 204 7.55 23.95 -2.11
C ASP A 204 8.30 23.04 -1.09
N GLY A 205 9.58 23.31 -0.83
CA GLY A 205 10.39 22.53 0.10
C GLY A 205 11.86 22.96 0.28
N GLY A 206 12.28 24.10 -0.27
CA GLY A 206 13.69 24.52 -0.28
C GLY A 206 13.98 25.63 0.72
N GLY A 207 15.02 25.45 1.53
CA GLY A 207 15.49 26.45 2.49
C GLY A 207 15.87 27.81 1.86
N LEU A 208 16.06 28.81 2.71
CA LEU A 208 16.39 30.18 2.31
C LEU A 208 17.73 30.25 1.57
N ARG A 209 17.74 30.87 0.38
CA ARG A 209 18.96 31.04 -0.43
C ARG A 209 19.11 32.46 -0.96
N TRP A 210 20.36 32.84 -1.22
CA TRP A 210 20.65 34.07 -1.93
C TRP A 210 20.36 33.93 -3.42
N GLY A 211 19.79 34.97 -4.00
CA GLY A 211 19.54 35.13 -5.43
C GLY A 211 19.76 36.58 -5.85
N ARG A 212 19.64 36.83 -7.16
CA ARG A 212 19.62 38.18 -7.74
C ARG A 212 18.79 38.16 -9.02
N ALA A 213 18.27 39.32 -9.41
CA ALA A 213 17.49 39.47 -10.64
C ALA A 213 18.29 39.14 -11.92
N ALA A 214 19.59 39.45 -11.95
CA ALA A 214 20.45 39.12 -13.08
C ALA A 214 20.73 37.60 -13.16
N PRO A 215 20.49 36.96 -14.32
CA PRO A 215 20.76 35.54 -14.50
C PRO A 215 22.26 35.24 -14.43
N GLY A 216 22.58 33.98 -14.17
CA GLY A 216 23.94 33.46 -14.09
C GLY A 216 24.59 33.57 -12.71
N ALA A 217 25.73 32.90 -12.58
CA ALA A 217 26.51 32.86 -11.34
C ALA A 217 27.17 34.21 -11.01
N TRP A 218 27.49 34.40 -9.74
CA TRP A 218 28.45 35.41 -9.27
C TRP A 218 29.80 34.72 -8.97
N PRO A 219 30.87 35.44 -8.56
CA PRO A 219 32.18 34.83 -8.35
C PRO A 219 32.09 33.61 -7.43
N CYS A 220 32.64 32.47 -7.88
CA CYS A 220 32.50 31.17 -7.21
C CYS A 220 33.02 31.17 -5.76
N ARG A 221 33.96 32.06 -5.44
CA ARG A 221 34.50 32.25 -4.09
C ARG A 221 33.46 32.74 -3.08
N LEU A 222 32.43 33.44 -3.54
CA LEU A 222 31.35 33.94 -2.71
C LEU A 222 30.18 32.95 -2.79
N ALA A 223 29.96 32.18 -1.73
CA ALA A 223 28.82 31.25 -1.62
C ALA A 223 28.61 30.37 -2.88
N ASN A 224 29.69 29.76 -3.39
CA ASN A 224 29.66 28.88 -4.57
C ASN A 224 29.00 29.52 -5.80
N GLY A 225 29.15 30.85 -5.98
CA GLY A 225 28.55 31.57 -7.12
C GLY A 225 27.02 31.57 -7.16
N GLY A 226 26.38 31.12 -6.07
CA GLY A 226 24.93 30.91 -5.99
C GLY A 226 24.43 29.64 -6.67
N CYS A 227 25.33 28.78 -7.12
CA CYS A 227 25.00 27.53 -7.81
C CYS A 227 24.45 26.47 -6.84
N GLU A 228 23.37 25.79 -7.21
CA GLU A 228 22.91 24.58 -6.49
C GLU A 228 23.91 23.44 -6.68
N GLY A 229 24.43 23.29 -7.91
CA GLY A 229 25.49 22.34 -8.24
C GLY A 229 26.90 22.89 -8.02
N ALA A 230 27.81 22.61 -8.94
CA ALA A 230 29.19 23.10 -8.89
C ALA A 230 29.32 24.46 -9.58
N CYS A 231 30.15 25.36 -9.03
CA CYS A 231 30.55 26.59 -9.70
C CYS A 231 31.95 26.44 -10.31
N GLY A 232 32.08 26.75 -11.60
CA GLY A 232 33.35 26.79 -12.31
C GLY A 232 33.54 28.10 -13.05
N GLU A 233 34.74 28.31 -13.61
CA GLU A 233 35.01 29.45 -14.49
C GLU A 233 35.08 28.98 -15.95
N ALA A 234 34.22 29.54 -16.80
CA ALA A 234 34.21 29.30 -18.23
C ALA A 234 34.56 30.60 -18.96
N GLY A 235 35.75 30.66 -19.57
CA GLY A 235 36.22 31.87 -20.26
C GLY A 235 36.38 33.08 -19.33
N GLY A 236 36.80 32.85 -18.08
CA GLY A 236 36.98 33.90 -17.07
C GLY A 236 35.69 34.43 -16.45
N ARG A 237 34.54 33.80 -16.71
CA ARG A 237 33.24 34.14 -16.10
C ARG A 237 32.75 32.96 -15.25
N PRO A 238 32.16 33.21 -14.07
CA PRO A 238 31.59 32.15 -13.26
C PRO A 238 30.38 31.53 -13.94
N ARG A 239 30.29 30.20 -13.93
CA ARG A 239 29.22 29.41 -14.54
C ARG A 239 28.90 28.21 -13.65
N CYS A 240 27.61 27.95 -13.45
CA CYS A 240 27.13 26.78 -12.72
C CYS A 240 27.04 25.54 -13.62
N SER A 241 27.32 24.37 -13.06
CA SER A 241 27.06 23.06 -13.66
C SER A 241 26.26 22.19 -12.69
N CYS A 242 25.25 21.50 -13.22
CA CYS A 242 24.37 20.63 -12.45
C CYS A 242 24.90 19.18 -12.42
N PRO A 243 24.56 18.41 -11.37
CA PRO A 243 24.85 16.98 -11.33
C PRO A 243 24.07 16.21 -12.40
N ASP A 244 24.45 14.95 -12.65
CA ASP A 244 23.88 14.11 -13.69
C ASP A 244 22.35 14.00 -13.59
N GLY A 245 21.67 14.12 -14.72
CA GLY A 245 20.21 14.03 -14.81
C GLY A 245 19.44 15.33 -14.46
N LYS A 246 20.15 16.42 -14.17
CA LYS A 246 19.56 17.75 -13.97
C LYS A 246 20.09 18.76 -14.98
N VAL A 247 19.27 19.75 -15.28
CA VAL A 247 19.60 20.87 -16.17
C VAL A 247 19.59 22.18 -15.42
N LEU A 248 20.39 23.12 -15.93
CA LEU A 248 20.48 24.45 -15.35
C LEU A 248 19.19 25.22 -15.68
N GLY A 249 18.55 25.75 -14.64
CA GLY A 249 17.35 26.54 -14.73
C GLY A 249 17.57 27.88 -15.44
N PRO A 250 16.48 28.62 -15.73
CA PRO A 250 16.53 29.89 -16.46
C PRO A 250 17.30 30.98 -15.71
N ASP A 251 17.41 30.87 -14.38
CA ASP A 251 18.19 31.76 -13.53
C ASP A 251 19.71 31.56 -13.70
N GLY A 252 20.13 30.48 -14.39
CA GLY A 252 21.52 30.12 -14.60
C GLY A 252 22.23 29.64 -13.33
N ARG A 253 21.49 29.22 -12.30
CA ARG A 253 22.03 28.80 -10.99
C ARG A 253 21.36 27.58 -10.37
N SER A 254 20.05 27.44 -10.56
CA SER A 254 19.24 26.36 -9.98
C SER A 254 19.27 25.12 -10.87
N CYS A 255 19.14 23.94 -10.29
CA CYS A 255 19.19 22.67 -11.00
C CYS A 255 17.85 21.95 -10.92
N SER A 256 17.08 22.01 -12.01
CA SER A 256 15.83 21.28 -12.14
C SER A 256 16.03 20.00 -12.96
N SER A 257 15.30 18.94 -12.63
CA SER A 257 15.23 17.80 -13.55
C SER A 257 14.37 18.20 -14.76
N PRO A 258 14.75 17.82 -15.99
CA PRO A 258 13.86 17.94 -17.15
C PRO A 258 12.49 17.26 -16.94
N CYS A 259 12.43 16.27 -16.05
CA CYS A 259 11.18 15.59 -15.67
C CYS A 259 10.37 16.33 -14.60
N ALA A 260 10.95 17.33 -13.93
CA ALA A 260 10.22 18.13 -12.94
C ALA A 260 9.22 19.04 -13.67
N GLY A 261 7.94 18.63 -13.69
CA GLY A 261 6.88 19.32 -14.42
C GLY A 261 6.73 18.89 -15.88
N ALA A 262 7.34 17.77 -16.29
CA ALA A 262 7.12 17.21 -17.62
C ALA A 262 5.68 16.69 -17.76
N PRO A 263 4.99 16.93 -18.89
CA PRO A 263 3.60 16.53 -19.11
C PRO A 263 3.47 15.04 -19.47
N CYS A 264 4.32 14.15 -18.94
CA CYS A 264 4.25 12.72 -19.25
C CYS A 264 3.11 12.05 -18.48
N GLN A 265 2.30 11.25 -19.17
CA GLN A 265 1.18 10.53 -18.53
C GLN A 265 1.65 9.41 -17.58
N HIS A 266 2.64 8.61 -18.00
CA HIS A 266 3.15 7.47 -17.22
C HIS A 266 4.57 7.70 -16.69
N HIS A 267 5.59 7.58 -17.54
CA HIS A 267 6.98 7.69 -17.11
C HIS A 267 7.70 8.81 -17.84
N CYS A 268 8.59 9.49 -17.13
CA CYS A 268 9.51 10.46 -17.70
C CYS A 268 10.95 9.98 -17.51
N VAL A 269 11.72 9.93 -18.59
CA VAL A 269 13.15 9.61 -18.56
C VAL A 269 13.97 10.80 -19.04
N VAL A 270 15.07 11.06 -18.35
CA VAL A 270 15.98 12.14 -18.74
C VAL A 270 16.81 11.70 -19.94
N ALA A 271 16.78 12.50 -21.01
CA ALA A 271 17.48 12.26 -22.26
C ALA A 271 18.45 13.44 -22.52
N GLY A 272 19.66 13.38 -21.96
CA GLY A 272 20.63 14.47 -22.05
C GLY A 272 20.13 15.73 -21.33
N THR A 273 19.84 16.80 -22.09
CA THR A 273 19.29 18.06 -21.55
C THR A 273 17.76 18.16 -21.67
N SER A 274 17.10 17.15 -22.25
CA SER A 274 15.65 17.10 -22.38
C SER A 274 15.09 15.91 -21.62
N PHE A 275 13.78 15.71 -21.73
CA PHE A 275 13.11 14.52 -21.27
C PHE A 275 12.49 13.77 -22.45
N LEU A 276 12.19 12.49 -22.25
CA LEU A 276 11.38 11.66 -23.11
C LEU A 276 10.29 11.03 -22.24
N CYS A 277 9.05 11.04 -22.72
CA CYS A 277 7.98 10.29 -22.08
C CYS A 277 8.00 8.83 -22.55
N MET A 278 7.75 7.92 -21.62
CA MET A 278 7.62 6.49 -21.88
C MET A 278 6.33 5.99 -21.26
N CYS A 279 5.71 5.03 -21.94
CA CYS A 279 4.46 4.41 -21.48
C CYS A 279 4.75 3.09 -20.76
N GLU A 280 3.85 2.71 -19.85
CA GLU A 280 3.85 1.40 -19.22
C GLU A 280 3.57 0.30 -20.26
N SER A 281 3.90 -0.95 -19.93
CA SER A 281 3.62 -2.10 -20.80
C SER A 281 2.13 -2.19 -21.15
N GLY A 282 1.79 -2.51 -22.39
CA GLY A 282 0.41 -2.52 -22.89
C GLY A 282 -0.07 -1.16 -23.41
N TYR A 283 0.79 -0.14 -23.40
CA TYR A 283 0.48 1.17 -23.94
C TYR A 283 1.57 1.64 -24.92
N ARG A 284 1.17 2.41 -25.92
CA ARG A 284 2.07 3.13 -26.82
C ARG A 284 2.03 4.63 -26.61
N LEU A 285 3.15 5.27 -26.91
CA LEU A 285 3.24 6.73 -26.88
C LEU A 285 2.41 7.33 -28.02
N ALA A 286 1.48 8.21 -27.68
CA ALA A 286 0.63 8.91 -28.63
C ALA A 286 1.45 9.91 -29.48
N ALA A 287 0.83 10.43 -30.54
CA ALA A 287 1.49 11.33 -31.49
C ALA A 287 1.90 12.68 -30.87
N ASP A 288 1.32 13.06 -29.73
CA ASP A 288 1.69 14.25 -28.96
C ASP A 288 3.04 14.08 -28.22
N GLY A 289 3.55 12.86 -28.12
CA GLY A 289 4.81 12.52 -27.45
C GLY A 289 4.71 12.53 -25.91
N SER A 290 3.51 12.61 -25.34
CA SER A 290 3.29 12.72 -23.88
C SER A 290 2.22 11.79 -23.34
N SER A 291 1.13 11.59 -24.08
CA SER A 291 0.03 10.72 -23.70
C SER A 291 0.33 9.26 -24.07
N CYS A 292 -0.30 8.36 -23.34
CA CYS A 292 -0.20 6.92 -23.53
C CYS A 292 -1.56 6.38 -23.95
N GLU A 293 -1.59 5.83 -25.16
CA GLU A 293 -2.76 5.15 -25.71
C GLU A 293 -2.63 3.65 -25.44
N ASP A 294 -3.73 3.04 -25.04
CA ASP A 294 -3.84 1.60 -24.86
C ASP A 294 -3.60 0.88 -26.20
N ASP A 295 -2.74 -0.15 -26.17
CA ASP A 295 -2.53 -1.01 -27.34
C ASP A 295 -3.58 -2.11 -27.33
N ASP A 296 -4.50 -2.07 -28.32
CA ASP A 296 -5.52 -3.10 -28.47
C ASP A 296 -4.91 -4.44 -28.92
N ASP A 297 -4.51 -5.24 -27.94
CA ASP A 297 -3.92 -6.57 -28.14
C ASP A 297 -4.82 -7.48 -28.99
N CYS A 298 -6.15 -7.35 -28.86
CA CYS A 298 -7.11 -8.14 -29.60
C CYS A 298 -7.16 -7.76 -31.09
N ALA A 299 -6.96 -6.47 -31.42
CA ALA A 299 -6.86 -5.98 -32.78
C ALA A 299 -5.49 -6.30 -33.41
N VAL A 300 -4.42 -6.22 -32.64
CA VAL A 300 -3.05 -6.51 -33.09
C VAL A 300 -2.85 -8.01 -33.34
N LEU A 301 -3.43 -8.87 -32.49
CA LEU A 301 -3.31 -10.33 -32.55
C LEU A 301 -4.71 -11.01 -32.59
N PRO A 302 -5.30 -11.21 -33.79
CA PRO A 302 -6.66 -11.73 -33.96
C PRO A 302 -6.92 -13.15 -33.42
N LYS A 303 -5.89 -13.89 -32.99
CA LYS A 303 -5.98 -15.26 -32.44
C LYS A 303 -5.28 -15.37 -31.08
N LEU A 304 -5.26 -14.28 -30.33
CA LEU A 304 -4.63 -14.23 -29.00
C LEU A 304 -5.35 -15.11 -27.98
N CYS A 305 -6.69 -15.17 -28.04
CA CYS A 305 -7.53 -16.01 -27.19
C CYS A 305 -8.16 -17.17 -27.96
N GLU A 306 -8.50 -18.27 -27.27
CA GLU A 306 -9.16 -19.44 -27.88
C GLU A 306 -10.58 -19.14 -28.37
N GLN A 307 -11.33 -18.32 -27.62
CA GLN A 307 -12.72 -17.97 -27.92
C GLN A 307 -12.90 -16.46 -28.06
N VAL A 308 -13.13 -15.74 -26.96
CA VAL A 308 -13.39 -14.30 -26.97
C VAL A 308 -12.19 -13.55 -26.40
N CYS A 309 -11.66 -12.59 -27.15
CA CYS A 309 -10.69 -11.63 -26.65
C CYS A 309 -11.42 -10.34 -26.29
N VAL A 310 -11.15 -9.81 -25.10
CA VAL A 310 -11.66 -8.52 -24.64
C VAL A 310 -10.48 -7.63 -24.31
N ASN A 311 -10.33 -6.53 -25.03
CA ASN A 311 -9.29 -5.56 -24.75
C ASN A 311 -9.57 -4.83 -23.43
N THR A 312 -8.54 -4.56 -22.64
CA THR A 312 -8.62 -3.91 -21.33
C THR A 312 -7.51 -2.86 -21.22
N GLU A 313 -7.68 -1.83 -20.39
CA GLU A 313 -6.63 -0.81 -20.23
C GLU A 313 -5.32 -1.45 -19.70
N GLY A 314 -4.28 -1.43 -20.53
CA GLY A 314 -2.95 -1.99 -20.27
C GLY A 314 -2.78 -3.47 -20.60
N GLY A 315 -3.75 -4.10 -21.28
CA GLY A 315 -3.64 -5.49 -21.70
C GLY A 315 -4.94 -6.10 -22.21
N PHE A 316 -5.14 -7.40 -22.00
CA PHE A 316 -6.34 -8.09 -22.47
C PHE A 316 -6.82 -9.18 -21.52
N GLU A 317 -8.10 -9.52 -21.64
CA GLU A 317 -8.72 -10.63 -20.95
C GLU A 317 -9.34 -11.61 -21.96
N CYS A 318 -8.99 -12.90 -21.83
CA CYS A 318 -9.67 -13.96 -22.59
C CYS A 318 -10.90 -14.45 -21.85
N ARG A 319 -12.05 -14.46 -22.54
CA ARG A 319 -13.32 -14.97 -22.03
C ARG A 319 -13.81 -16.17 -22.82
N CYS A 320 -14.50 -17.05 -22.12
CA CYS A 320 -15.19 -18.18 -22.73
C CYS A 320 -16.63 -17.83 -23.09
N HIS A 321 -17.18 -18.52 -24.09
CA HIS A 321 -18.59 -18.47 -24.43
C HIS A 321 -19.46 -19.03 -23.28
N SER A 322 -20.75 -18.71 -23.30
CA SER A 322 -21.71 -19.25 -22.34
C SER A 322 -21.69 -20.79 -22.36
N GLY A 323 -21.67 -21.42 -21.19
CA GLY A 323 -21.53 -22.87 -21.03
C GLY A 323 -20.10 -23.40 -21.07
N TYR A 324 -19.10 -22.51 -21.08
CA TYR A 324 -17.68 -22.86 -20.97
C TYR A 324 -17.01 -22.11 -19.82
N GLU A 325 -16.04 -22.75 -19.17
CA GLU A 325 -15.19 -22.20 -18.12
C GLU A 325 -13.71 -22.22 -18.54
N MET A 326 -12.95 -21.27 -17.99
CA MET A 326 -11.51 -21.16 -18.25
C MET A 326 -10.75 -22.12 -17.34
N VAL A 327 -10.17 -23.16 -17.92
CA VAL A 327 -9.35 -24.16 -17.21
C VAL A 327 -7.97 -24.21 -17.87
N GLU A 328 -6.94 -23.84 -17.12
CA GLU A 328 -5.53 -23.81 -17.58
C GLU A 328 -5.31 -23.00 -18.88
N GLY A 329 -6.00 -21.86 -19.01
CA GLY A 329 -5.89 -20.98 -20.18
C GLY A 329 -6.62 -21.49 -21.43
N ARG A 330 -7.50 -22.49 -21.26
CA ARG A 330 -8.37 -23.01 -22.33
C ARG A 330 -9.83 -23.01 -21.90
N CYS A 331 -10.72 -22.83 -22.86
CA CYS A 331 -12.15 -22.86 -22.61
C CYS A 331 -12.68 -24.30 -22.68
N ARG A 332 -13.15 -24.82 -21.55
CA ARG A 332 -13.73 -26.17 -21.42
C ARG A 332 -15.23 -26.07 -21.16
N PRO A 333 -16.06 -26.98 -21.70
CA PRO A 333 -17.48 -26.99 -21.37
C PRO A 333 -17.67 -27.15 -19.86
N VAL A 334 -18.57 -26.36 -19.27
CA VAL A 334 -18.95 -26.51 -17.86
C VAL A 334 -19.61 -27.87 -17.69
N SER A 335 -19.08 -28.67 -16.76
CA SER A 335 -19.65 -29.98 -16.43
C SER A 335 -21.06 -29.83 -15.89
N ARG A 336 -22.00 -30.63 -16.39
CA ARG A 336 -23.38 -30.66 -15.88
C ARG A 336 -23.46 -31.39 -14.54
N CYS A 337 -22.40 -32.12 -14.17
CA CYS A 337 -22.30 -32.79 -12.88
C CYS A 337 -22.17 -31.84 -11.68
N TYR A 338 -21.79 -30.57 -11.88
CA TYR A 338 -21.75 -29.60 -10.79
C TYR A 338 -23.14 -29.29 -10.21
N GLU A 339 -24.18 -29.31 -11.06
CA GLU A 339 -25.57 -29.05 -10.66
C GLU A 339 -26.42 -30.34 -10.63
N ALA A 340 -25.80 -31.50 -10.85
CA ALA A 340 -26.49 -32.77 -10.89
C ALA A 340 -26.90 -33.22 -9.48
N PRO A 341 -28.17 -33.55 -9.22
CA PRO A 341 -28.65 -34.09 -7.94
C PRO A 341 -28.29 -35.58 -7.76
N CYS A 342 -27.06 -35.99 -8.06
CA CYS A 342 -26.60 -37.36 -7.85
C CYS A 342 -26.19 -37.58 -6.39
N GLU A 343 -26.63 -38.68 -5.78
CA GLU A 343 -26.27 -39.00 -4.39
C GLU A 343 -24.77 -39.32 -4.21
N GLN A 344 -24.15 -39.95 -5.21
CA GLN A 344 -22.78 -40.47 -5.10
C GLN A 344 -21.87 -40.05 -6.26
N GLN A 345 -21.97 -40.72 -7.41
CA GLN A 345 -21.12 -40.44 -8.57
C GLN A 345 -21.94 -39.80 -9.68
N CYS A 346 -21.30 -38.93 -10.47
CA CYS A 346 -21.86 -38.32 -11.65
C CYS A 346 -20.86 -38.40 -12.80
N GLU A 347 -21.36 -38.71 -14.00
CA GLU A 347 -20.59 -38.74 -15.24
C GLU A 347 -21.31 -37.86 -16.29
N ASP A 348 -20.56 -36.96 -16.93
CA ASP A 348 -21.08 -36.18 -18.06
C ASP A 348 -21.26 -37.07 -19.28
N VAL A 349 -22.44 -37.02 -19.90
CA VAL A 349 -22.74 -37.75 -21.13
C VAL A 349 -23.31 -36.82 -22.20
N PRO A 350 -23.15 -37.15 -23.50
CA PRO A 350 -23.76 -36.36 -24.57
C PRO A 350 -25.27 -36.20 -24.34
N GLY A 351 -25.71 -34.97 -24.06
CA GLY A 351 -27.11 -34.65 -23.78
C GLY A 351 -27.50 -34.51 -22.32
N GLY A 352 -26.61 -34.77 -21.33
CA GLY A 352 -26.97 -34.66 -19.91
C GLY A 352 -25.88 -35.08 -18.95
N TYR A 353 -26.30 -35.61 -17.82
CA TYR A 353 -25.45 -36.29 -16.85
C TYR A 353 -26.07 -37.66 -16.53
N ARG A 354 -25.27 -38.59 -16.02
CA ARG A 354 -25.74 -39.86 -15.48
C ARG A 354 -25.20 -40.08 -14.08
N CYS A 355 -26.07 -40.50 -13.16
CA CYS A 355 -25.66 -40.83 -11.81
C CYS A 355 -25.20 -42.29 -11.73
N GLY A 356 -24.15 -42.53 -10.96
CA GLY A 356 -23.63 -43.84 -10.63
C GLY A 356 -23.53 -44.02 -9.12
N CYS A 357 -23.44 -45.28 -8.69
CA CYS A 357 -23.29 -45.63 -7.28
C CYS A 357 -21.95 -46.32 -7.03
N PHE A 358 -21.42 -46.17 -5.83
CA PHE A 358 -20.23 -46.88 -5.35
C PHE A 358 -20.51 -48.40 -5.23
N PRO A 359 -19.47 -49.24 -5.19
CA PRO A 359 -19.63 -50.69 -4.99
C PRO A 359 -20.47 -51.01 -3.74
N GLY A 360 -21.38 -51.99 -3.85
CA GLY A 360 -22.35 -52.34 -2.80
C GLY A 360 -23.68 -51.58 -2.88
N TYR A 361 -23.81 -50.66 -3.83
CA TYR A 361 -25.05 -49.94 -4.11
C TYR A 361 -25.44 -50.07 -5.58
N ALA A 362 -26.75 -50.01 -5.83
CA ALA A 362 -27.32 -49.90 -7.16
C ALA A 362 -28.19 -48.66 -7.26
N VAL A 363 -28.30 -48.11 -8.47
CA VAL A 363 -29.20 -47.00 -8.75
C VAL A 363 -30.64 -47.45 -8.51
N ASN A 364 -31.42 -46.67 -7.75
CA ASN A 364 -32.81 -46.99 -7.50
C ASN A 364 -33.62 -46.87 -8.81
N PRO A 365 -34.32 -47.93 -9.27
CA PRO A 365 -35.10 -47.90 -10.51
C PRO A 365 -36.21 -46.85 -10.53
N GLN A 366 -36.77 -46.50 -9.36
CA GLN A 366 -37.83 -45.49 -9.21
C GLN A 366 -37.28 -44.07 -9.00
N ALA A 367 -36.00 -43.94 -8.63
CA ALA A 367 -35.32 -42.67 -8.39
C ALA A 367 -33.86 -42.74 -8.84
N PRO A 368 -33.55 -42.49 -10.14
CA PRO A 368 -32.22 -42.71 -10.72
C PRO A 368 -31.09 -41.85 -10.14
N THR A 369 -31.43 -40.89 -9.30
CA THR A 369 -30.51 -40.02 -8.56
C THR A 369 -30.06 -40.60 -7.22
N ARG A 370 -30.75 -41.64 -6.72
CA ARG A 370 -30.53 -42.25 -5.41
C ARG A 370 -29.91 -43.63 -5.53
N CYS A 371 -29.12 -43.99 -4.52
CA CYS A 371 -28.40 -45.25 -4.42
C CYS A 371 -28.98 -46.09 -3.28
N VAL A 372 -29.34 -47.34 -3.58
CA VAL A 372 -29.84 -48.30 -2.59
C VAL A 372 -28.84 -49.43 -2.39
N LEU A 373 -28.75 -49.95 -1.15
CA LEU A 373 -27.90 -51.10 -0.85
C LEU A 373 -28.32 -52.28 -1.75
N HIS A 374 -27.35 -52.90 -2.41
CA HIS A 374 -27.61 -53.99 -3.32
C HIS A 374 -26.47 -55.00 -3.29
N CYS A 375 -26.82 -56.27 -3.15
CA CYS A 375 -25.88 -57.38 -3.15
C CYS A 375 -26.20 -58.34 -4.30
N ASN A 376 -25.20 -58.59 -5.14
CA ASN A 376 -25.28 -59.50 -6.29
C ASN A 376 -24.78 -60.93 -5.95
N ARG A 377 -24.57 -61.22 -4.67
CA ARG A 377 -24.07 -62.51 -4.16
C ARG A 377 -24.81 -62.83 -2.88
N SER A 378 -24.88 -64.12 -2.54
CA SER A 378 -25.54 -64.59 -1.31
C SER A 378 -24.86 -64.12 -0.01
N GLN A 379 -23.68 -63.51 -0.10
CA GLN A 379 -23.00 -62.88 1.03
C GLN A 379 -22.32 -61.58 0.59
N CYS A 380 -22.46 -60.53 1.41
CA CYS A 380 -21.82 -59.24 1.19
C CYS A 380 -21.54 -58.51 2.52
N PRO A 381 -20.54 -57.62 2.58
CA PRO A 381 -20.26 -56.85 3.80
C PRO A 381 -21.45 -55.97 4.19
N ALA A 382 -21.81 -55.95 5.49
CA ALA A 382 -22.86 -55.07 6.00
C ALA A 382 -22.41 -53.61 6.07
N LYS A 383 -23.35 -52.68 5.94
CA LYS A 383 -23.06 -51.25 6.15
C LYS A 383 -23.37 -50.88 7.60
N CYS A 384 -22.33 -50.60 8.37
CA CYS A 384 -22.43 -50.26 9.77
C CYS A 384 -22.20 -48.77 10.00
N ASP A 385 -23.02 -48.14 10.84
CA ASP A 385 -22.77 -46.77 11.31
C ASP A 385 -21.72 -46.79 12.44
N PRO A 386 -20.58 -46.07 12.30
CA PRO A 386 -19.55 -46.01 13.33
C PRO A 386 -20.04 -45.50 14.69
N HIS A 387 -21.14 -44.74 14.75
CA HIS A 387 -21.63 -44.12 15.98
C HIS A 387 -22.72 -44.90 16.69
N SER A 388 -23.47 -45.76 15.99
CA SER A 388 -24.63 -46.46 16.58
C SER A 388 -24.43 -47.97 16.74
N LEU A 389 -23.29 -48.53 16.32
CA LEU A 389 -22.98 -49.98 16.29
C LEU A 389 -24.08 -50.82 15.59
N SER A 390 -24.99 -50.16 14.87
CA SER A 390 -26.08 -50.77 14.14
C SER A 390 -25.65 -50.94 12.69
N CYS A 391 -25.87 -52.14 12.17
CA CYS A 391 -25.58 -52.47 10.78
C CYS A 391 -26.85 -52.78 10.03
N GLU A 392 -26.91 -52.26 8.81
CA GLU A 392 -28.03 -52.44 7.91
C GLU A 392 -27.62 -53.39 6.78
N CYS A 393 -28.52 -54.33 6.50
CA CYS A 393 -28.44 -55.23 5.36
C CYS A 393 -29.50 -54.86 4.32
N PRO A 394 -29.26 -55.15 3.03
CA PRO A 394 -30.31 -55.06 2.02
C PRO A 394 -31.52 -55.92 2.39
N GLU A 395 -32.70 -55.57 1.88
CA GLU A 395 -33.89 -56.41 2.04
C GLU A 395 -33.64 -57.83 1.50
N GLY A 396 -34.12 -58.86 2.20
CA GLY A 396 -33.86 -60.28 1.87
C GLY A 396 -32.54 -60.83 2.41
N PHE A 397 -31.77 -60.05 3.18
CA PHE A 397 -30.54 -60.49 3.84
C PHE A 397 -30.64 -60.33 5.36
N LEU A 398 -30.03 -61.27 6.09
CA LEU A 398 -29.84 -61.20 7.54
C LEU A 398 -28.40 -60.83 7.88
N LEU A 399 -28.24 -60.06 8.95
CA LEU A 399 -26.93 -59.75 9.50
C LEU A 399 -26.41 -60.97 10.28
N ASP A 400 -25.36 -61.59 9.76
CA ASP A 400 -24.60 -62.64 10.44
C ASP A 400 -23.31 -62.03 11.00
N GLY A 401 -23.12 -62.14 12.31
CA GLY A 401 -21.98 -61.55 12.99
C GLY A 401 -21.94 -61.95 14.45
N ASP A 402 -20.92 -62.73 14.81
CA ASP A 402 -20.50 -62.86 16.19
C ASP A 402 -19.62 -61.63 16.54
N ALA A 403 -19.54 -61.25 17.81
CA ALA A 403 -19.04 -59.93 18.25
C ALA A 403 -17.59 -59.57 17.85
N ASP A 404 -16.84 -60.49 17.23
CA ASP A 404 -15.45 -60.34 16.80
C ASP A 404 -15.21 -60.63 15.29
N SER A 405 -16.24 -60.91 14.49
CA SER A 405 -16.10 -61.10 13.03
C SER A 405 -16.67 -59.93 12.23
N ALA A 406 -16.13 -59.72 11.02
CA ALA A 406 -16.64 -58.72 10.08
C ALA A 406 -18.13 -58.97 9.86
N GLN A 407 -18.97 -58.00 10.18
CA GLN A 407 -20.43 -58.11 10.06
C GLN A 407 -20.80 -58.31 8.59
N VAL A 408 -21.34 -59.48 8.26
CA VAL A 408 -21.68 -59.89 6.89
C VAL A 408 -23.18 -60.04 6.76
N CYS A 409 -23.74 -59.50 5.68
CA CYS A 409 -25.11 -59.79 5.29
C CYS A 409 -25.14 -61.11 4.51
N VAL A 410 -25.89 -62.07 5.03
CA VAL A 410 -26.12 -63.38 4.42
C VAL A 410 -27.54 -63.43 3.90
N ASP A 411 -27.70 -63.92 2.69
CA ASP A 411 -28.98 -64.10 2.02
C ASP A 411 -29.89 -65.02 2.83
N ILE A 412 -31.16 -64.63 2.95
CA ILE A 412 -32.17 -65.45 3.60
C ILE A 412 -32.54 -66.54 2.60
N ASP A 413 -32.25 -67.79 2.89
CA ASP A 413 -32.77 -68.88 2.06
C ASP A 413 -34.22 -69.18 2.46
N GLU A 414 -35.17 -68.54 1.77
CA GLU A 414 -36.59 -68.77 2.05
C GLU A 414 -37.05 -70.17 1.61
N CYS A 415 -36.33 -70.83 0.70
CA CYS A 415 -36.62 -72.20 0.30
C CYS A 415 -36.34 -73.18 1.43
N ASP A 416 -35.22 -73.02 2.14
CA ASP A 416 -34.86 -73.83 3.31
C ASP A 416 -35.85 -73.62 4.47
N MET A 417 -36.44 -72.43 4.56
CA MET A 417 -37.48 -72.08 5.54
C MET A 417 -38.88 -72.61 5.15
N ASN A 418 -39.00 -73.40 4.07
CA ASN A 418 -40.26 -73.92 3.53
C ASN A 418 -41.32 -72.84 3.24
N PHE A 419 -40.90 -71.65 2.81
CA PHE A 419 -41.84 -70.57 2.47
C PHE A 419 -42.71 -70.89 1.24
N CYS A 420 -42.28 -71.80 0.36
CA CYS A 420 -43.03 -72.26 -0.80
C CYS A 420 -43.75 -73.58 -0.55
N GLN A 421 -45.01 -73.70 -0.98
CA GLN A 421 -45.79 -74.93 -0.84
C GLN A 421 -45.25 -76.12 -1.67
N HIS A 422 -44.61 -75.85 -2.81
CA HIS A 422 -44.18 -76.88 -3.76
C HIS A 422 -42.68 -76.86 -4.01
N ASN A 423 -42.23 -76.23 -5.09
CA ASN A 423 -40.83 -76.18 -5.44
C ASN A 423 -40.35 -74.73 -5.35
N CYS A 424 -39.07 -74.53 -5.06
CA CYS A 424 -38.49 -73.22 -4.78
C CYS A 424 -37.09 -73.11 -5.37
N THR A 425 -36.72 -71.92 -5.87
CA THR A 425 -35.35 -71.56 -6.22
C THR A 425 -34.95 -70.29 -5.47
N ASN A 426 -33.87 -70.36 -4.71
CA ASN A 426 -33.33 -69.22 -3.96
C ASN A 426 -32.41 -68.36 -4.84
N HIS A 427 -32.49 -67.04 -4.69
CA HIS A 427 -31.66 -66.05 -5.35
C HIS A 427 -31.15 -65.02 -4.32
N PRO A 428 -30.01 -64.36 -4.55
CA PRO A 428 -29.53 -63.33 -3.63
C PRO A 428 -30.56 -62.18 -3.48
N GLY A 429 -31.11 -62.01 -2.28
CA GLY A 429 -32.14 -61.03 -1.93
C GLY A 429 -33.58 -61.51 -2.07
N GLY A 430 -33.82 -62.79 -2.34
CA GLY A 430 -35.15 -63.39 -2.32
C GLY A 430 -35.31 -64.63 -3.21
N TYR A 431 -36.54 -65.12 -3.33
CA TYR A 431 -36.81 -66.46 -3.87
C TYR A 431 -37.90 -66.45 -4.94
N GLU A 432 -37.95 -67.55 -5.72
CA GLU A 432 -39.00 -67.82 -6.67
C GLU A 432 -39.65 -69.19 -6.40
N CYS A 433 -40.95 -69.20 -6.13
CA CYS A 433 -41.73 -70.44 -5.98
C CYS A 433 -42.35 -70.88 -7.30
N TYR A 434 -42.36 -72.19 -7.55
CA TYR A 434 -43.04 -72.80 -8.68
C TYR A 434 -43.91 -73.99 -8.26
N CYS A 435 -45.08 -74.09 -8.88
CA CYS A 435 -46.03 -75.16 -8.58
C CYS A 435 -45.71 -76.44 -9.37
N ARG A 436 -45.90 -77.60 -8.73
CA ARG A 436 -45.80 -78.91 -9.39
C ARG A 436 -46.93 -79.09 -10.42
N ALA A 437 -46.71 -79.96 -11.41
CA ALA A 437 -47.68 -80.24 -12.47
C ALA A 437 -49.06 -80.62 -11.92
N GLY A 438 -50.12 -80.04 -12.51
CA GLY A 438 -51.50 -80.17 -12.02
C GLY A 438 -51.91 -79.14 -10.95
N TYR A 439 -51.08 -78.12 -10.68
CA TYR A 439 -51.36 -77.02 -9.75
C TYR A 439 -50.97 -75.66 -10.36
N ARG A 440 -51.71 -74.60 -10.04
CA ARG A 440 -51.39 -73.21 -10.46
C ARG A 440 -51.08 -72.31 -9.27
N PRO A 441 -50.22 -71.29 -9.42
CA PRO A 441 -49.96 -70.34 -8.34
C PRO A 441 -51.22 -69.52 -8.07
N LEU A 442 -51.58 -69.40 -6.80
CA LEU A 442 -52.64 -68.50 -6.33
C LEU A 442 -52.03 -67.18 -5.86
N ASP A 443 -50.98 -67.28 -5.04
CA ASP A 443 -50.16 -66.19 -4.54
C ASP A 443 -48.68 -66.56 -4.72
N LYS A 444 -47.75 -65.66 -4.35
CA LYS A 444 -46.29 -65.90 -4.47
C LYS A 444 -45.82 -67.22 -3.83
N ASN A 445 -46.56 -67.77 -2.86
CA ASN A 445 -46.11 -68.91 -2.04
C ASN A 445 -47.04 -70.13 -2.06
N HIS A 446 -48.27 -69.98 -2.56
CA HIS A 446 -49.32 -71.00 -2.47
C HIS A 446 -49.79 -71.48 -3.84
N CYS A 447 -50.01 -72.79 -3.92
CA CYS A 447 -50.40 -73.51 -5.13
C CYS A 447 -51.75 -74.20 -4.93
N VAL A 448 -52.68 -73.99 -5.85
CA VAL A 448 -54.00 -74.64 -5.83
C VAL A 448 -54.07 -75.73 -6.88
N LYS A 449 -54.66 -76.87 -6.50
CA LYS A 449 -54.83 -78.02 -7.40
C LYS A 449 -55.79 -77.64 -8.51
N ILE A 450 -55.43 -77.99 -9.74
CA ILE A 450 -56.34 -77.93 -10.87
C ILE A 450 -57.33 -79.09 -10.63
N LEU A 451 -58.52 -78.78 -10.11
CA LEU A 451 -59.59 -79.76 -9.97
C LEU A 451 -60.11 -80.06 -11.37
N GLU A 452 -59.89 -81.29 -11.82
CA GLU A 452 -60.58 -81.84 -12.98
C GLU A 452 -61.95 -82.32 -12.50
N GLU A 453 -62.92 -81.40 -12.46
CA GLU A 453 -64.31 -81.76 -12.73
C GLU A 453 -64.71 -81.10 -14.05
N ASP A 454 -65.11 -81.99 -14.96
CA ASP A 454 -65.79 -81.81 -16.24
C ASP A 454 -65.05 -81.11 -17.39
N GLY A 455 -64.54 -81.94 -18.31
CA GLY A 455 -64.58 -81.60 -19.72
C GLY A 455 -63.33 -81.94 -20.51
N GLU A 456 -63.24 -83.22 -20.88
CA GLU A 456 -62.51 -83.79 -22.01
C GLU A 456 -62.06 -82.79 -23.10
N GLY A 457 -60.78 -82.87 -23.45
CA GLY A 457 -60.26 -82.14 -24.60
C GLY A 457 -58.76 -82.29 -24.76
N ALA A 458 -58.26 -83.53 -24.81
CA ALA A 458 -56.91 -83.80 -25.27
C ALA A 458 -56.73 -83.19 -26.67
N PHE A 459 -55.92 -82.13 -26.76
CA PHE A 459 -55.35 -81.71 -28.03
C PHE A 459 -53.83 -81.71 -27.90
N SER A 460 -53.24 -82.76 -28.47
CA SER A 460 -51.83 -82.77 -28.85
C SER A 460 -51.60 -81.77 -29.98
N GLY A 461 -50.65 -80.86 -29.78
CA GLY A 461 -50.01 -80.07 -30.84
C GLY A 461 -48.58 -79.81 -30.35
N ASP A 462 -47.72 -80.80 -30.49
CA ASP A 462 -46.84 -81.00 -31.65
C ASP A 462 -45.61 -80.09 -31.60
N PHE A 463 -44.47 -80.77 -31.59
CA PHE A 463 -43.13 -80.22 -31.59
C PHE A 463 -42.83 -79.72 -33.02
N GLY A 464 -42.59 -78.41 -33.14
CA GLY A 464 -42.03 -77.80 -34.35
C GLY A 464 -40.86 -76.89 -33.98
N PRO A 465 -39.64 -77.12 -34.51
CA PRO A 465 -38.41 -76.52 -33.98
C PRO A 465 -38.01 -75.20 -34.66
N GLY A 466 -37.41 -74.30 -33.87
CA GLY A 466 -36.44 -73.30 -34.37
C GLY A 466 -36.45 -71.95 -33.64
N PRO A 467 -35.35 -71.18 -33.65
CA PRO A 467 -33.99 -71.49 -34.08
C PRO A 467 -33.05 -71.68 -32.88
N GLN A 468 -32.16 -72.66 -32.99
CA GLN A 468 -31.02 -72.77 -32.08
C GLN A 468 -30.07 -71.61 -32.34
N THR A 469 -29.99 -70.66 -31.40
CA THR A 469 -28.82 -69.78 -31.30
C THR A 469 -27.66 -70.61 -30.77
N PRO A 470 -26.51 -70.67 -31.47
CA PRO A 470 -25.37 -71.42 -31.00
C PRO A 470 -24.87 -70.83 -29.69
N ILE A 471 -24.90 -71.64 -28.63
CA ILE A 471 -24.17 -71.38 -27.40
C ILE A 471 -22.68 -71.32 -27.79
N PRO A 472 -21.96 -70.21 -27.52
CA PRO A 472 -20.51 -70.21 -27.63
C PRO A 472 -19.96 -71.04 -26.47
N SER A 473 -19.60 -72.29 -26.75
CA SER A 473 -18.69 -73.06 -25.92
C SER A 473 -17.28 -72.47 -26.06
N ARG A 474 -17.02 -71.39 -25.31
CA ARG A 474 -15.67 -71.04 -24.89
C ARG A 474 -15.67 -70.90 -23.38
N THR A 475 -15.18 -71.94 -22.73
CA THR A 475 -14.58 -71.84 -21.39
C THR A 475 -13.58 -70.67 -21.39
N PRO A 476 -13.56 -69.80 -20.36
CA PRO A 476 -12.50 -68.81 -20.22
C PRO A 476 -11.15 -69.54 -20.13
N PRO A 477 -10.08 -69.03 -20.76
CA PRO A 477 -8.76 -69.63 -20.60
C PRO A 477 -8.38 -69.56 -19.12
N LYS A 478 -7.94 -70.69 -18.56
CA LYS A 478 -7.16 -70.71 -17.32
C LYS A 478 -6.07 -69.66 -17.46
N ALA A 479 -5.99 -68.73 -16.51
CA ALA A 479 -4.91 -67.76 -16.45
C ALA A 479 -3.57 -68.50 -16.52
N GLU A 480 -2.82 -68.31 -17.60
CA GLU A 480 -1.46 -68.82 -17.68
C GLU A 480 -0.64 -68.14 -16.61
N HIS A 481 0.02 -68.96 -15.79
CA HIS A 481 1.04 -68.49 -14.87
C HIS A 481 2.07 -67.66 -15.64
N LEU A 482 2.32 -66.43 -15.16
CA LEU A 482 3.36 -65.56 -15.71
C LEU A 482 4.67 -66.36 -15.83
N HIS A 483 5.19 -66.44 -17.06
CA HIS A 483 6.47 -67.06 -17.34
C HIS A 483 7.55 -66.47 -16.39
N PRO A 484 8.39 -67.27 -15.72
CA PRO A 484 9.33 -66.77 -14.73
C PRO A 484 10.26 -65.65 -15.27
N GLY A 485 10.52 -65.65 -16.59
CA GLY A 485 11.24 -64.57 -17.28
C GLY A 485 10.52 -63.22 -17.33
N ALA A 486 9.18 -63.18 -17.36
CA ALA A 486 8.41 -61.94 -17.33
C ALA A 486 8.45 -61.28 -15.94
N LEU A 487 8.43 -62.10 -14.88
CA LEU A 487 8.56 -61.60 -13.51
C LEU A 487 9.95 -61.00 -13.26
N VAL A 488 11.00 -61.65 -13.76
CA VAL A 488 12.38 -61.13 -13.70
C VAL A 488 12.54 -59.85 -14.54
N GLY A 489 11.89 -59.78 -15.71
CA GLY A 489 11.89 -58.56 -16.54
C GLY A 489 11.22 -57.37 -15.85
N ILE A 490 10.09 -57.60 -15.17
CA ILE A 490 9.38 -56.54 -14.42
C ILE A 490 10.21 -56.10 -13.21
N THR A 491 10.81 -57.02 -12.45
CA THR A 491 11.62 -56.64 -11.29
C THR A 491 12.90 -55.89 -11.68
N VAL A 492 13.57 -56.32 -12.76
CA VAL A 492 14.73 -55.59 -13.31
C VAL A 492 14.30 -54.23 -13.86
N GLY A 493 13.16 -54.13 -14.54
CA GLY A 493 12.61 -52.85 -15.02
C GLY A 493 12.31 -51.87 -13.88
N VAL A 494 11.68 -52.33 -12.80
CA VAL A 494 11.36 -51.51 -11.62
C VAL A 494 12.63 -51.06 -10.90
N LEU A 495 13.62 -51.94 -10.74
CA LEU A 495 14.91 -51.59 -10.14
C LEU A 495 15.69 -50.59 -10.99
N SER A 496 15.65 -50.74 -12.32
CA SER A 496 16.29 -49.82 -13.26
C SER A 496 15.64 -48.43 -13.23
N ALA A 497 14.31 -48.37 -13.17
CA ALA A 497 13.56 -47.12 -13.06
C ALA A 497 13.81 -46.42 -11.71
N ALA A 498 13.86 -47.17 -10.61
CA ALA A 498 14.16 -46.63 -9.29
C ALA A 498 15.58 -46.02 -9.23
N LEU A 499 16.57 -46.69 -9.82
CA LEU A 499 17.94 -46.15 -9.91
C LEU A 499 18.01 -44.89 -10.79
N ALA A 500 17.27 -44.84 -11.89
CA ALA A 500 17.20 -43.65 -12.73
C ALA A 500 16.56 -42.45 -12.00
N LEU A 501 15.50 -42.69 -11.22
CA LEU A 501 14.85 -41.66 -10.41
C LEU A 501 15.75 -41.16 -9.27
N LEU A 502 16.51 -42.05 -8.62
CA LEU A 502 17.51 -41.66 -7.62
C LEU A 502 18.65 -40.85 -8.24
N ALA A 503 19.12 -41.23 -9.42
CA ALA A 503 20.15 -40.46 -10.15
C ALA A 503 19.63 -39.08 -10.57
N LEU A 504 18.38 -38.98 -11.03
CA LEU A 504 17.73 -37.71 -11.37
C LEU A 504 17.55 -36.82 -10.13
N GLY A 505 17.12 -37.40 -9.00
CA GLY A 505 17.01 -36.72 -7.71
C GLY A 505 18.35 -36.18 -7.22
N TYR A 506 19.43 -36.98 -7.33
CA TYR A 506 20.79 -36.54 -7.01
C TYR A 506 21.25 -35.39 -7.93
N HIS A 507 20.93 -35.46 -9.22
CA HIS A 507 21.28 -34.42 -10.19
C HIS A 507 20.55 -33.10 -9.94
N LEU A 508 19.27 -33.17 -9.54
CA LEU A 508 18.46 -32.01 -9.18
C LEU A 508 18.91 -31.40 -7.85
N ALA A 509 19.25 -32.22 -6.84
CA ALA A 509 19.82 -31.76 -5.58
C ALA A 509 21.19 -31.07 -5.80
N LYS A 510 22.05 -31.64 -6.65
CA LYS A 510 23.33 -31.04 -7.03
C LYS A 510 23.17 -29.73 -7.82
N LYS A 511 22.11 -29.59 -8.62
CA LYS A 511 21.76 -28.32 -9.28
C LYS A 511 21.22 -27.27 -8.29
N ARG A 512 20.47 -27.68 -7.26
CA ARG A 512 19.95 -26.76 -6.21
C ARG A 512 21.02 -26.32 -5.20
N CYS A 513 22.09 -27.08 -5.00
CA CYS A 513 23.23 -26.68 -4.16
C CYS A 513 24.32 -25.86 -4.86
N LYS A 514 24.15 -25.53 -6.16
CA LYS A 514 24.91 -24.42 -6.77
C LYS A 514 24.07 -23.16 -6.66
N SER A 515 24.27 -22.42 -5.57
CA SER A 515 23.86 -21.03 -5.46
C SER A 515 24.43 -20.22 -6.63
N PRO A 516 23.69 -19.21 -7.14
CA PRO A 516 24.13 -18.40 -8.27
C PRO A 516 25.35 -17.59 -7.84
N ALA A 517 26.49 -17.86 -8.47
CA ALA A 517 27.63 -16.96 -8.45
C ALA A 517 27.23 -15.67 -9.18
N SER A 518 27.22 -14.57 -8.45
CA SER A 518 27.14 -13.22 -9.01
C SER A 518 28.38 -12.93 -9.85
N MET A 519 28.18 -12.71 -11.15
CA MET A 519 29.03 -11.81 -11.95
C MET A 519 28.68 -10.37 -11.58
N ASP A 520 29.53 -9.34 -11.58
CA ASP A 520 30.97 -9.12 -11.61
C ASP A 520 31.12 -7.60 -11.33
N TYR A 521 32.25 -7.13 -10.79
CA TYR A 521 33.04 -5.96 -11.29
C TYR A 521 34.06 -5.45 -10.26
N LYS A 522 35.30 -5.37 -10.74
CA LYS A 522 36.53 -4.77 -10.19
C LYS A 522 36.36 -3.34 -9.65
N CYS A 523 36.88 -3.03 -8.47
CA CYS A 523 38.22 -2.44 -8.25
C CYS A 523 38.45 -1.94 -6.80
N SER A 524 39.72 -2.05 -6.38
CA SER A 524 40.45 -1.29 -5.34
C SER A 524 40.18 -1.54 -3.84
N SER A 525 41.25 -1.99 -3.16
CA SER A 525 41.56 -1.92 -1.72
C SER A 525 41.94 -0.47 -1.29
N PRO A 526 42.35 -0.15 -0.04
CA PRO A 526 42.71 -1.00 1.12
C PRO A 526 42.29 -0.48 2.53
N HIS A 527 42.70 -1.25 3.56
CA HIS A 527 42.89 -0.95 5.00
C HIS A 527 41.88 -1.48 6.04
N GLU A 528 42.42 -2.43 6.82
CA GLU A 528 42.49 -2.49 8.30
C GLU A 528 41.43 -3.16 9.18
N LYS A 529 41.98 -4.09 9.98
CA LYS A 529 41.75 -4.42 11.39
C LYS A 529 40.64 -5.42 11.76
N GLU A 530 41.14 -6.61 12.08
CA GLU A 530 40.76 -7.46 13.22
C GLU A 530 40.01 -6.72 14.33
N MET A 531 38.93 -7.35 14.83
CA MET A 531 38.59 -7.46 16.26
C MET A 531 37.64 -8.65 16.42
N GLY A 532 38.01 -9.59 17.29
CA GLY A 532 37.26 -10.80 17.58
C GLY A 532 36.11 -10.59 18.58
N LEU A 533 35.19 -11.56 18.62
CA LEU A 533 34.23 -11.72 19.70
C LEU A 533 34.17 -13.21 20.10
N GLN A 534 34.53 -13.47 21.36
CA GLN A 534 34.34 -14.75 22.05
C GLN A 534 32.86 -14.96 22.43
N PRO A 535 32.38 -16.21 22.48
CA PRO A 535 31.08 -16.54 23.06
C PRO A 535 31.16 -16.66 24.59
N VAL A 536 30.16 -16.08 25.26
CA VAL A 536 29.94 -16.16 26.71
C VAL A 536 29.29 -17.49 27.07
N ALA A 537 29.93 -18.27 27.94
CA ALA A 537 29.33 -19.42 28.61
C ALA A 537 28.73 -18.99 29.96
N SER A 538 27.48 -19.39 30.19
CA SER A 538 26.77 -19.23 31.46
C SER A 538 27.39 -20.08 32.57
N GLY A 539 27.57 -19.48 33.75
CA GLY A 539 27.82 -20.18 35.00
C GLY A 539 27.07 -19.49 36.14
N CYS A 540 26.13 -20.20 36.74
CA CYS A 540 25.61 -19.90 38.08
C CYS A 540 26.53 -20.51 39.13
N ALA A 541 26.54 -19.87 40.30
CA ALA A 541 27.16 -20.19 41.61
C ALA A 541 27.48 -21.68 41.86
N THR A 542 28.57 -22.02 42.55
CA THR A 542 29.08 -21.47 43.83
C THR A 542 30.59 -21.46 43.92
#